data_AF-A0AB36EWM4-F1
#
_entry.id   AF-A0AB36EWM4-F1
#
_cell.length_a   1.000
_cell.length_b   1.000
_cell.length_c   1.000
_cell.angle_alpha   90.00
_cell.angle_beta   90.00
_cell.angle_gamma   90.00
#
_symmetry.space_group_name_H-M   'P 1'
#
loop_
_entity.id
_entity.type
_entity.pdbx_description
1 polymer ?
#
loop_
_entity_poly.entity_id
_entity_poly.type
_entity_poly.pdbx_seq_one_letter_code
_entity_poly.pdbx_strand_id
1 'polypeptide(L)'
;MPMTLSRRLPWPLAILLLVLCLPAGAADLYYLGQKLPDLQRPWGSPEYQQLIEALERIDKTQANALPRRSGEFTGPIYQRMVNEGNFKPQLNIYAPLELRQNEAREVLFRLKELMRLYFDFKAPQQPYGAEALGLMSYSLRQQAVLFSLTVEFWMTLSESEQTSAIRLQGLQETKDAAAMLTSSALDYLGLTKQFNREDLVLYGAELAKQLPELYIHLRSEVRAQLLARVGELAEKHPYPEVRASMSSLLPVLAGIHQDVEKQLAQPPKAKPAAPALDLSAPPATSAQ
;
A
#
# COMPACT_ATOMS: atom_id res chain seq x y z
N MET A 1 -57.65 -18.91 38.01
CA MET A 1 -56.45 -18.69 38.85
C MET A 1 -55.50 -17.76 38.11
N PRO A 2 -55.25 -16.54 38.60
CA PRO A 2 -54.32 -15.61 37.95
C PRO A 2 -52.91 -15.79 38.53
N MET A 3 -51.92 -16.01 37.67
CA MET A 3 -50.49 -16.01 38.04
C MET A 3 -49.95 -14.59 37.90
N THR A 4 -49.62 -13.97 39.03
CA THR A 4 -48.93 -12.68 39.11
C THR A 4 -47.42 -12.89 38.99
N LEU A 5 -46.85 -12.49 37.85
CA LEU A 5 -45.38 -12.44 37.67
C LEU A 5 -44.81 -11.20 38.37
N SER A 6 -44.11 -11.42 39.48
CA SER A 6 -43.38 -10.39 40.21
C SER A 6 -42.16 -9.93 39.41
N ARG A 7 -42.19 -8.66 38.97
CA ARG A 7 -41.14 -8.01 38.18
C ARG A 7 -40.02 -7.53 39.11
N ARG A 8 -39.04 -8.39 39.44
CA ARG A 8 -37.80 -7.97 40.10
C ARG A 8 -36.75 -7.65 39.03
N LEU A 9 -36.53 -6.35 38.81
CA LEU A 9 -35.58 -5.79 37.85
C LEU A 9 -34.13 -6.08 38.34
N PRO A 10 -33.26 -6.76 37.56
CA PRO A 10 -31.92 -7.16 37.99
C PRO A 10 -30.90 -6.02 37.78
N TRP A 11 -31.16 -4.85 38.35
CA TRP A 11 -30.24 -3.70 38.30
C TRP A 11 -28.83 -3.98 38.84
N PRO A 12 -28.62 -4.70 39.96
CA PRO A 12 -27.26 -4.94 40.45
C PRO A 12 -26.48 -5.88 39.52
N LEU A 13 -27.15 -6.79 38.82
CA LEU A 13 -26.54 -7.70 37.85
C LEU A 13 -26.12 -6.96 36.58
N ALA A 14 -26.94 -6.01 36.12
CA ALA A 14 -26.62 -5.17 34.96
C ALA A 14 -25.41 -4.25 35.22
N ILE A 15 -25.29 -3.70 36.44
CA ILE A 15 -24.13 -2.89 36.84
C ILE A 15 -22.87 -3.75 36.97
N LEU A 16 -22.98 -4.96 37.53
CA LEU A 16 -21.85 -5.89 37.61
C LEU A 16 -21.35 -6.32 36.22
N LEU A 17 -22.27 -6.55 35.27
CA LEU A 17 -21.94 -6.83 33.87
C LEU A 17 -21.28 -5.63 33.18
N LEU A 18 -21.72 -4.39 33.47
CA LEU A 18 -21.09 -3.18 32.94
C LEU A 18 -19.66 -2.95 33.46
N VAL A 19 -19.37 -3.32 34.71
CA VAL A 19 -18.03 -3.23 35.29
C VAL A 19 -17.12 -4.36 34.78
N LEU A 20 -17.65 -5.56 34.52
CA LEU A 20 -16.90 -6.64 33.88
C LEU A 20 -16.66 -6.41 32.37
N CYS A 21 -17.47 -5.55 31.74
CA CYS A 21 -17.32 -5.08 30.37
C CYS A 21 -16.54 -3.76 30.27
N LEU A 22 -15.72 -3.41 31.28
CA LEU A 22 -14.65 -2.43 31.07
C LEU A 22 -13.82 -2.91 29.88
N PRO A 23 -13.64 -2.11 28.81
CA PRO A 23 -12.82 -2.52 27.69
C PRO A 23 -11.44 -2.82 28.26
N ALA A 24 -10.97 -4.05 28.10
CA ALA A 24 -9.59 -4.40 28.37
C ALA A 24 -8.74 -3.39 27.58
N GLY A 25 -8.18 -2.40 28.29
CA GLY A 25 -7.24 -1.47 27.69
C GLY A 25 -6.14 -2.30 27.02
N ALA A 26 -5.82 -1.96 25.78
CA ALA A 26 -4.80 -2.67 25.01
C ALA A 26 -3.57 -2.87 25.89
N ALA A 27 -3.26 -4.13 26.23
CA ALA A 27 -2.08 -4.44 27.01
C ALA A 27 -0.87 -3.96 26.19
N ASP A 28 -0.04 -3.11 26.79
CA ASP A 28 1.20 -2.67 26.17
C ASP A 28 2.00 -3.93 25.74
N LEU A 29 2.20 -4.09 24.44
CA LEU A 29 2.97 -5.21 23.91
C LEU A 29 4.46 -4.91 24.03
N TYR A 30 5.21 -5.84 24.62
CA TYR A 30 6.66 -5.77 24.68
C TYR A 30 7.30 -6.95 23.97
N TYR A 31 8.36 -6.68 23.21
CA TYR A 31 9.20 -7.70 22.60
C TYR A 31 10.66 -7.38 22.93
N LEU A 32 11.33 -8.33 23.60
CA LEU A 32 12.73 -8.19 24.03
C LEU A 32 13.00 -6.88 24.80
N GLY A 33 12.06 -6.49 25.67
CA GLY A 33 12.15 -5.27 26.48
C GLY A 33 11.83 -3.98 25.73
N GLN A 34 11.51 -4.02 24.44
CA GLN A 34 11.05 -2.85 23.67
C GLN A 34 9.54 -2.84 23.54
N LYS A 35 8.93 -1.67 23.73
CA LYS A 35 7.49 -1.47 23.55
C LYS A 35 7.15 -1.46 22.06
N LEU A 36 6.24 -2.32 21.65
CA LEU A 36 5.72 -2.39 20.29
C LEU A 36 4.35 -1.69 20.17
N PRO A 37 3.94 -1.32 18.95
CA PRO A 37 2.59 -0.86 18.69
C PRO A 37 1.55 -1.96 18.94
N ASP A 38 0.31 -1.55 19.25
CA ASP A 38 -0.81 -2.45 19.45
C ASP A 38 -1.12 -3.25 18.16
N LEU A 39 -1.07 -4.58 18.25
CA LEU A 39 -1.36 -5.47 17.12
C LEU A 39 -2.84 -5.57 16.76
N GLN A 40 -3.76 -5.01 17.56
CA GLN A 40 -5.20 -5.09 17.30
C GLN A 40 -5.72 -3.90 16.49
N ARG A 41 -4.91 -2.86 16.31
CA ARG A 41 -5.28 -1.65 15.57
C ARG A 41 -4.58 -1.58 14.22
N PRO A 42 -5.19 -0.92 13.22
CA PRO A 42 -4.48 -0.51 12.02
C PRO A 42 -3.26 0.34 12.39
N TRP A 43 -2.14 0.09 11.72
CA TRP A 43 -0.94 0.89 11.89
C TRP A 43 -0.87 2.01 10.86
N GLY A 44 -0.59 3.22 11.34
CA GLY A 44 -0.21 4.35 10.52
C GLY A 44 1.27 4.68 10.69
N SER A 45 1.66 5.85 10.19
CA SER A 45 3.01 6.36 10.26
C SER A 45 3.60 6.43 11.70
N PRO A 46 2.84 6.77 12.76
CA PRO A 46 3.37 6.77 14.13
C PRO A 46 3.69 5.37 14.65
N GLU A 47 2.83 4.39 14.36
CA GLU A 47 3.04 3.00 14.79
C GLU A 47 4.25 2.39 14.08
N TYR A 48 4.42 2.63 12.77
CA TYR A 48 5.62 2.18 12.08
C TYR A 48 6.87 2.86 12.63
N GLN A 49 6.83 4.15 12.97
CA GLN A 49 7.96 4.83 13.59
C GLN A 49 8.34 4.20 14.93
N GLN A 50 7.36 3.96 15.81
CA GLN A 50 7.58 3.29 17.08
C GLN A 50 8.17 1.89 16.89
N LEU A 51 7.67 1.12 15.91
CA LEU A 51 8.21 -0.19 15.57
C LEU A 51 9.68 -0.10 15.14
N ILE A 52 10.02 0.80 14.22
CA ILE A 52 11.38 0.96 13.70
C ILE A 52 12.35 1.26 14.86
N GLU A 53 12.00 2.19 15.74
CA GLU A 53 12.83 2.53 16.90
C GLU A 53 13.05 1.32 17.84
N ALA A 54 12.00 0.52 18.05
CA ALA A 54 12.10 -0.70 18.84
C ALA A 54 13.01 -1.74 18.16
N LEU A 55 12.80 -1.99 16.86
CA LEU A 55 13.54 -2.99 16.10
C LEU A 55 15.02 -2.60 15.91
N GLU A 56 15.33 -1.32 15.72
CA GLU A 56 16.72 -0.83 15.69
C GLU A 56 17.47 -1.11 16.99
N ARG A 57 16.81 -0.97 18.14
CA ARG A 57 17.41 -1.28 19.44
C ARG A 57 17.58 -2.79 19.62
N ILE A 58 16.60 -3.58 19.18
CA ILE A 58 16.69 -5.05 19.21
C ILE A 58 17.85 -5.52 18.34
N ASP A 59 17.95 -5.06 17.09
CA ASP A 59 18.99 -5.47 16.16
C ASP A 59 20.41 -5.15 16.67
N LYS A 60 20.57 -3.99 17.34
CA LYS A 60 21.83 -3.60 17.98
C LYS A 60 22.20 -4.43 19.21
N THR A 61 21.22 -4.98 19.92
CA THR A 61 21.44 -5.68 21.20
C THR A 61 21.40 -7.20 21.07
N GLN A 62 20.65 -7.72 20.11
CA GLN A 62 20.44 -9.14 19.86
C GLN A 62 20.47 -9.41 18.36
N ALA A 63 21.56 -9.99 17.90
CA ALA A 63 21.70 -10.39 16.50
C ALA A 63 20.61 -11.40 16.12
N ASN A 64 20.07 -11.27 14.91
CA ASN A 64 19.08 -12.18 14.32
C ASN A 64 17.73 -12.26 15.07
N ALA A 65 17.38 -11.23 15.85
CA ALA A 65 16.18 -11.17 16.68
C ALA A 65 15.03 -10.32 16.09
N LEU A 66 15.07 -9.96 14.81
CA LEU A 66 13.94 -9.26 14.19
C LEU A 66 12.73 -10.21 14.03
N PRO A 67 11.50 -9.68 14.05
CA PRO A 67 10.30 -10.48 13.89
C PRO A 67 10.30 -11.30 12.60
N ARG A 68 10.05 -12.61 12.72
CA ARG A 68 9.99 -13.57 11.61
C ARG A 68 8.55 -13.94 11.31
N ARG A 69 8.23 -14.12 10.03
CA ARG A 69 6.91 -14.52 9.53
C ARG A 69 6.48 -15.88 10.07
N SER A 70 7.41 -16.82 10.20
CA SER A 70 7.17 -18.19 10.70
C SER A 70 7.41 -18.35 12.20
N GLY A 71 7.79 -17.28 12.91
CA GLY A 71 8.02 -17.35 14.35
C GLY A 71 6.72 -17.51 15.13
N GLU A 72 6.70 -18.39 16.13
CA GLU A 72 5.51 -18.61 16.97
C GLU A 72 5.07 -17.32 17.67
N PHE A 73 6.02 -16.58 18.24
CA PHE A 73 5.75 -15.33 18.97
C PHE A 73 5.91 -14.07 18.12
N THR A 74 6.74 -14.13 17.06
CA THR A 74 7.02 -12.97 16.21
C THR A 74 6.20 -12.93 14.92
N GLY A 75 5.59 -14.05 14.54
CA GLY A 75 4.69 -14.15 13.39
C GLY A 75 3.53 -13.16 13.45
N PRO A 76 2.81 -13.02 14.58
CA PRO A 76 1.75 -12.01 14.69
C PRO A 76 2.23 -10.56 14.52
N ILE A 77 3.46 -10.25 14.98
CA ILE A 77 4.06 -8.92 14.79
C ILE A 77 4.31 -8.68 13.30
N TYR A 78 4.96 -9.64 12.63
CA TYR A 78 5.23 -9.54 11.19
C TYR A 78 3.93 -9.49 10.37
N GLN A 79 2.94 -10.32 10.69
CA GLN A 79 1.65 -10.34 10.01
C GLN A 79 0.92 -9.00 10.14
N ARG A 80 1.07 -8.31 11.30
CA ARG A 80 0.53 -6.96 11.46
C ARG A 80 1.32 -5.93 10.64
N MET A 81 2.66 -6.04 10.57
CA MET A 81 3.50 -5.15 9.76
C MET A 81 3.04 -5.07 8.29
N VAL A 82 2.65 -6.20 7.70
CA VAL A 82 2.24 -6.27 6.29
C VAL A 82 0.73 -6.42 6.11
N ASN A 83 -0.07 -6.05 7.12
CA ASN A 83 -1.51 -6.25 7.09
C ASN A 83 -2.21 -5.23 6.18
N GLU A 84 -3.12 -5.70 5.33
CA GLU A 84 -3.92 -4.81 4.46
C GLU A 84 -4.82 -3.85 5.26
N GLY A 85 -5.19 -4.22 6.49
CA GLY A 85 -5.95 -3.37 7.39
C GLY A 85 -5.24 -2.06 7.74
N ASN A 86 -3.92 -1.97 7.58
CA ASN A 86 -3.14 -0.75 7.81
C ASN A 86 -3.40 0.32 6.73
N PHE A 87 -3.97 -0.05 5.57
CA PHE A 87 -4.35 0.93 4.54
C PHE A 87 -5.64 1.68 4.88
N LYS A 88 -6.43 1.21 5.87
CA LYS A 88 -7.74 1.78 6.23
C LYS A 88 -7.73 3.30 6.45
N PRO A 89 -6.77 3.91 7.17
CA PRO A 89 -6.75 5.36 7.35
C PRO A 89 -6.63 6.12 6.03
N GLN A 90 -5.87 5.58 5.07
CA GLN A 90 -5.61 6.19 3.76
C GLN A 90 -6.73 5.93 2.75
N LEU A 91 -7.53 4.88 2.96
CA LEU A 91 -8.68 4.55 2.11
C LEU A 91 -10.01 5.11 2.66
N ASN A 92 -9.97 5.81 3.79
CA ASN A 92 -11.16 6.40 4.40
C ASN A 92 -11.62 7.64 3.62
N ILE A 93 -12.57 7.47 2.69
CA ILE A 93 -13.12 8.55 1.86
C ILE A 93 -13.75 9.71 2.65
N TYR A 94 -14.06 9.50 3.93
CA TYR A 94 -14.59 10.56 4.80
C TYR A 94 -13.49 11.45 5.40
N ALA A 95 -12.21 11.06 5.28
CA ALA A 95 -11.07 11.87 5.69
C ALA A 95 -10.60 12.79 4.56
N PRO A 96 -10.09 14.00 4.88
CA PRO A 96 -9.52 14.91 3.90
C PRO A 96 -8.44 14.25 3.04
N LEU A 97 -8.45 14.54 1.74
CA LEU A 97 -7.54 13.92 0.78
C LEU A 97 -6.07 14.22 1.09
N GLU A 98 -5.79 15.46 1.50
CA GLU A 98 -4.44 15.90 1.87
C GLU A 98 -3.90 15.09 3.04
N LEU A 99 -4.75 14.81 4.04
CA LEU A 99 -4.39 13.99 5.20
C LEU A 99 -4.10 12.55 4.76
N ARG A 100 -4.93 11.96 3.90
CA ARG A 100 -4.74 10.61 3.37
C ARG A 100 -3.45 10.50 2.55
N GLN A 101 -3.17 11.48 1.70
CA GLN A 101 -1.94 11.51 0.88
C GLN A 101 -0.68 11.66 1.73
N ASN A 102 -0.70 12.58 2.69
CA ASN A 102 0.44 12.78 3.59
C ASN A 102 0.71 11.50 4.39
N GLU A 103 -0.33 10.86 4.90
CA GLU A 103 -0.19 9.58 5.61
C GLU A 103 0.37 8.48 4.70
N ALA A 104 -0.13 8.36 3.46
CA ALA A 104 0.38 7.38 2.51
C ALA A 104 1.88 7.59 2.17
N ARG A 105 2.31 8.85 2.04
CA ARG A 105 3.71 9.22 1.84
C ARG A 105 4.58 8.89 3.06
N GLU A 106 4.11 9.25 4.26
CA GLU A 106 4.84 8.97 5.50
C GLU A 106 4.98 7.46 5.71
N VAL A 107 3.91 6.68 5.51
CA VAL A 107 3.98 5.21 5.61
C VAL A 107 4.98 4.63 4.61
N LEU A 108 5.01 5.08 3.35
CA LEU A 108 6.04 4.65 2.39
C LEU A 108 7.46 4.94 2.88
N PHE A 109 7.67 6.13 3.45
CA PHE A 109 8.96 6.49 4.03
C PHE A 109 9.34 5.56 5.19
N ARG A 110 8.41 5.27 6.11
CA ARG A 110 8.66 4.34 7.21
C ARG A 110 8.92 2.92 6.72
N LEU A 111 8.19 2.43 5.71
CA LEU A 111 8.42 1.11 5.13
C LEU A 111 9.82 0.98 4.52
N LYS A 112 10.33 2.03 3.88
CA LYS A 112 11.71 2.07 3.39
C LYS A 112 12.73 1.94 4.53
N GLU A 113 12.54 2.66 5.64
CA GLU A 113 13.41 2.53 6.81
C GLU A 113 13.30 1.15 7.46
N LEU A 114 12.10 0.61 7.57
CA LEU A 114 11.87 -0.74 8.08
C LEU A 114 12.56 -1.80 7.20
N MET A 115 12.47 -1.69 5.87
CA MET A 115 13.18 -2.57 4.95
C MET A 115 14.69 -2.54 5.15
N ARG A 116 15.30 -1.40 5.51
CA ARG A 116 16.74 -1.33 5.78
C ARG A 116 17.18 -2.22 6.95
N LEU A 117 16.29 -2.54 7.87
CA LEU A 117 16.57 -3.48 8.97
C LEU A 117 16.53 -4.94 8.49
N TYR A 118 15.68 -5.25 7.51
CA TYR A 118 15.45 -6.60 7.02
C TYR A 118 16.37 -7.02 5.86
N PHE A 119 16.85 -6.06 5.07
CA PHE A 119 17.79 -6.32 3.98
C PHE A 119 19.24 -6.16 4.42
N ASP A 120 20.01 -7.25 4.38
CA ASP A 120 21.46 -7.21 4.49
C ASP A 120 22.10 -7.48 3.12
N PHE A 121 22.36 -6.43 2.35
CA PHE A 121 22.96 -6.54 1.01
C PHE A 121 24.41 -7.06 1.01
N LYS A 122 25.06 -7.16 2.17
CA LYS A 122 26.41 -7.72 2.29
C LYS A 122 26.37 -9.22 2.60
N ALA A 123 25.26 -9.74 3.08
CA ALA A 123 25.12 -11.14 3.41
C ALA A 123 25.12 -12.01 2.14
N PRO A 124 25.88 -13.13 2.11
CA PRO A 124 25.81 -14.10 1.02
C PRO A 124 24.40 -14.67 0.82
N GLN A 125 23.64 -14.80 1.91
CA GLN A 125 22.27 -15.24 1.98
C GLN A 125 21.50 -14.35 2.96
N GLN A 126 20.29 -13.94 2.60
CA GLN A 126 19.49 -13.04 3.42
C GLN A 126 18.97 -13.76 4.68
N PRO A 127 19.29 -13.27 5.89
CA PRO A 127 18.84 -13.90 7.14
C PRO A 127 17.32 -13.83 7.34
N TYR A 128 16.68 -12.82 6.74
CA TYR A 128 15.23 -12.56 6.77
C TYR A 128 14.65 -12.47 5.36
N GLY A 129 15.06 -13.37 4.46
CA GLY A 129 14.69 -13.32 3.05
C GLY A 129 13.18 -13.25 2.80
N ALA A 130 12.40 -14.11 3.45
CA ALA A 130 10.94 -14.13 3.35
C ALA A 130 10.30 -12.81 3.81
N GLU A 131 10.79 -12.26 4.92
CA GLU A 131 10.28 -11.02 5.51
C GLU A 131 10.65 -9.79 4.68
N ALA A 132 11.89 -9.74 4.20
CA ALA A 132 12.38 -8.68 3.34
C ALA A 132 11.59 -8.59 2.02
N LEU A 133 11.34 -9.73 1.37
CA LEU A 133 10.53 -9.80 0.16
C LEU A 133 9.05 -9.46 0.42
N GLY A 134 8.48 -9.94 1.53
CA GLY A 134 7.11 -9.60 1.88
C GLY A 134 6.91 -8.12 2.20
N LEU A 135 7.89 -7.46 2.85
CA LEU A 135 7.89 -6.00 3.03
C LEU A 135 8.00 -5.25 1.69
N MET A 136 8.76 -5.77 0.74
CA MET A 136 8.82 -5.20 -0.61
C MET A 136 7.46 -5.33 -1.34
N SER A 137 6.80 -6.49 -1.30
CA SER A 137 5.43 -6.66 -1.82
C SER A 137 4.45 -5.67 -1.17
N TYR A 138 4.52 -5.53 0.16
CA TYR A 138 3.66 -4.59 0.88
C TYR A 138 3.94 -3.13 0.49
N SER A 139 5.20 -2.77 0.27
CA SER A 139 5.62 -1.43 -0.16
C SER A 139 5.13 -1.07 -1.57
N LEU A 140 5.12 -2.03 -2.49
CA LEU A 140 4.52 -1.84 -3.82
C LEU A 140 3.02 -1.54 -3.73
N ARG A 141 2.30 -2.30 -2.90
CA ARG A 141 0.87 -2.04 -2.70
C ARG A 141 0.61 -0.69 -2.06
N GLN A 142 1.41 -0.31 -1.07
CA GLN A 142 1.35 1.02 -0.47
C GLN A 142 1.60 2.13 -1.51
N GLN A 143 2.51 1.92 -2.46
CA GLN A 143 2.74 2.85 -3.57
C GLN A 143 1.52 2.95 -4.50
N ALA A 144 0.78 1.85 -4.72
CA ALA A 144 -0.44 1.86 -5.52
C ALA A 144 -1.56 2.67 -4.84
N VAL A 145 -1.66 2.58 -3.50
CA VAL A 145 -2.55 3.44 -2.71
C VAL A 145 -2.19 4.91 -2.89
N LEU A 146 -0.90 5.27 -2.78
CA LEU A 146 -0.47 6.65 -3.00
C LEU A 146 -0.81 7.16 -4.42
N PHE A 147 -0.67 6.33 -5.47
CA PHE A 147 -1.09 6.73 -6.82
C PHE A 147 -2.58 6.94 -6.94
N SER A 148 -3.38 6.05 -6.34
CA SER A 148 -4.83 6.18 -6.36
C SER A 148 -5.26 7.54 -5.75
N LEU A 149 -4.65 7.92 -4.63
CA LEU A 149 -4.85 9.22 -4.01
C LEU A 149 -4.30 10.38 -4.85
N THR A 150 -3.19 10.18 -5.55
CA THR A 150 -2.60 11.19 -6.45
C THR A 150 -3.52 11.46 -7.64
N VAL A 151 -4.12 10.42 -8.22
CA VAL A 151 -5.12 10.54 -9.29
C VAL A 151 -6.37 11.24 -8.77
N GLU A 152 -6.88 10.86 -7.59
CA GLU A 152 -8.01 11.53 -6.95
C GLU A 152 -7.76 13.04 -6.82
N PHE A 153 -6.58 13.42 -6.34
CA PHE A 153 -6.18 14.82 -6.22
C PHE A 153 -6.02 15.52 -7.57
N TRP A 154 -5.45 14.83 -8.57
CA TRP A 154 -5.31 15.39 -9.91
C TRP A 154 -6.67 15.79 -10.50
N MET A 155 -7.70 14.98 -10.23
CA MET A 155 -9.08 15.21 -10.70
C MET A 155 -9.78 16.38 -9.99
N THR A 156 -9.27 16.86 -8.85
CA THR A 156 -9.81 18.04 -8.15
C THR A 156 -9.18 19.35 -8.60
N LEU A 157 -8.03 19.30 -9.28
CA LEU A 157 -7.30 20.47 -9.76
C LEU A 157 -7.97 21.12 -10.98
N SER A 158 -7.87 22.44 -11.06
CA SER A 158 -8.24 23.20 -12.26
C SER A 158 -7.28 22.93 -13.44
N GLU A 159 -7.71 23.21 -14.67
CA GLU A 159 -6.87 22.96 -15.87
C GLU A 159 -5.54 23.77 -15.84
N SER A 160 -5.56 24.98 -15.29
CA SER A 160 -4.35 25.81 -15.12
C SER A 160 -3.38 25.21 -14.10
N GLU A 161 -3.88 24.55 -13.05
CA GLU A 161 -3.05 23.87 -12.07
C GLU A 161 -2.50 22.55 -12.59
N GLN A 162 -3.30 21.78 -13.33
CA GLN A 162 -2.87 20.52 -13.96
C GLN A 162 -1.74 20.74 -14.97
N THR A 163 -1.70 21.90 -15.62
CA THR A 163 -0.66 22.28 -16.59
C THR A 163 0.50 23.05 -15.97
N SER A 164 0.43 23.37 -14.67
CA SER A 164 1.52 24.09 -14.00
C SER A 164 2.78 23.23 -13.93
N ALA A 165 3.93 23.84 -14.22
CA ALA A 165 5.22 23.16 -14.26
C ALA A 165 5.55 22.43 -12.94
N ILE A 166 5.21 23.05 -11.81
CA ILE A 166 5.46 22.48 -10.47
C ILE A 166 4.65 21.21 -10.25
N ARG A 167 3.37 21.17 -10.66
CA ARG A 167 2.51 19.99 -10.50
C ARG A 167 2.95 18.86 -11.41
N LEU A 168 3.29 19.18 -12.65
CA LEU A 168 3.82 18.20 -13.60
C LEU A 168 5.17 17.63 -13.13
N GLN A 169 6.05 18.46 -12.57
CA GLN A 169 7.30 18.01 -11.99
C GLN A 169 7.06 17.07 -10.80
N GLY A 170 6.20 17.44 -9.85
CA GLY A 170 5.90 16.57 -8.70
C GLY A 170 5.27 15.23 -9.11
N LEU A 171 4.42 15.22 -10.13
CA LEU A 171 3.87 13.98 -10.71
C LEU A 171 4.96 13.14 -11.36
N GLN A 172 5.89 13.77 -12.07
CA GLN A 172 7.02 13.11 -12.73
C GLN A 172 7.94 12.45 -11.70
N GLU A 173 8.32 13.16 -10.64
CA GLU A 173 9.11 12.62 -9.53
C GLU A 173 8.43 11.42 -8.86
N THR A 174 7.10 11.49 -8.67
CA THR A 174 6.32 10.39 -8.09
C THR A 174 6.33 9.15 -9.00
N LYS A 175 6.18 9.35 -10.32
CA LYS A 175 6.28 8.26 -11.32
C LYS A 175 7.68 7.65 -11.37
N ASP A 176 8.72 8.45 -11.20
CA ASP A 176 10.10 7.97 -11.22
C ASP A 176 10.46 7.18 -9.97
N ALA A 177 10.01 7.63 -8.79
CA ALA A 177 10.15 6.87 -7.54
C ALA A 177 9.45 5.50 -7.65
N ALA A 178 8.25 5.46 -8.23
CA ALA A 178 7.54 4.22 -8.46
C ALA A 178 8.22 3.31 -9.47
N ALA A 179 8.72 3.86 -10.58
CA ALA A 179 9.49 3.11 -11.57
C ALA A 179 10.70 2.43 -10.93
N MET A 180 11.45 3.15 -10.09
CA MET A 180 12.59 2.60 -9.36
C MET A 180 12.17 1.47 -8.41
N LEU A 181 11.08 1.66 -7.65
CA LEU A 181 10.56 0.64 -6.73
C LEU A 181 10.13 -0.62 -7.50
N THR A 182 9.39 -0.46 -8.59
CA THR A 182 8.89 -1.56 -9.43
C THR A 182 10.02 -2.31 -10.13
N SER A 183 11.03 -1.61 -10.65
CA SER A 183 12.20 -2.25 -11.25
C SER A 183 12.98 -3.05 -10.20
N SER A 184 13.27 -2.46 -9.05
CA SER A 184 14.01 -3.10 -7.97
C SER A 184 13.29 -4.36 -7.46
N ALA A 185 11.96 -4.31 -7.39
CA ALA A 185 11.15 -5.45 -7.01
C ALA A 185 11.31 -6.65 -7.98
N LEU A 186 11.31 -6.40 -9.30
CA LEU A 186 11.56 -7.46 -10.27
C LEU A 186 13.00 -7.99 -10.19
N ASP A 187 13.98 -7.12 -9.92
CA ASP A 187 15.38 -7.53 -9.84
C ASP A 187 15.68 -8.48 -8.67
N TYR A 188 14.92 -8.39 -7.58
CA TYR A 188 15.04 -9.35 -6.47
C TYR A 188 14.69 -10.78 -6.86
N LEU A 189 13.85 -11.00 -7.88
CA LEU A 189 13.61 -12.35 -8.41
C LEU A 189 14.90 -12.96 -8.98
N GLY A 190 15.82 -12.13 -9.51
CA GLY A 190 17.11 -12.58 -10.02
C GLY A 190 18.14 -12.95 -8.95
N LEU A 191 17.91 -12.64 -7.68
CA LEU A 191 18.88 -12.82 -6.59
C LEU A 191 18.83 -14.23 -5.98
N THR A 192 18.87 -15.26 -6.83
CA THR A 192 18.66 -16.67 -6.44
C THR A 192 19.74 -17.27 -5.53
N LYS A 193 20.89 -16.60 -5.41
CA LYS A 193 21.93 -16.97 -4.44
C LYS A 193 21.65 -16.41 -3.04
N GLN A 194 20.99 -15.27 -2.97
CA GLN A 194 20.73 -14.56 -1.71
C GLN A 194 19.41 -14.96 -1.07
N PHE A 195 18.40 -15.31 -1.87
CA PHE A 195 17.08 -15.70 -1.38
C PHE A 195 16.79 -17.18 -1.65
N ASN A 196 16.05 -17.81 -0.73
CA ASN A 196 15.65 -19.19 -0.91
C ASN A 196 14.62 -19.32 -2.04
N ARG A 197 14.55 -20.51 -2.63
CA ARG A 197 13.58 -20.80 -3.70
C ARG A 197 12.15 -20.52 -3.26
N GLU A 198 11.75 -21.03 -2.09
CA GLU A 198 10.36 -20.90 -1.60
C GLU A 198 9.95 -19.43 -1.44
N ASP A 199 10.86 -18.60 -0.92
CA ASP A 199 10.65 -17.17 -0.75
C ASP A 199 10.45 -16.47 -2.11
N LEU A 200 11.29 -16.82 -3.09
CA LEU A 200 11.20 -16.26 -4.46
C LEU A 200 9.95 -16.73 -5.22
N VAL A 201 9.51 -17.97 -5.01
CA VAL A 201 8.27 -18.48 -5.60
C VAL A 201 7.06 -17.71 -5.06
N LEU A 202 6.99 -17.56 -3.74
CA LEU A 202 5.89 -16.81 -3.11
C LEU A 202 5.91 -15.34 -3.55
N TYR A 203 7.10 -14.73 -3.55
CA TYR A 203 7.28 -13.34 -3.97
C TYR A 203 6.88 -13.11 -5.43
N GLY A 204 7.26 -14.01 -6.35
CA GLY A 204 6.84 -13.94 -7.76
C GLY A 204 5.33 -14.00 -7.94
N ALA A 205 4.63 -14.79 -7.13
CA ALA A 205 3.17 -14.87 -7.14
C ALA A 205 2.49 -13.62 -6.55
N GLU A 206 3.08 -13.01 -5.51
CA GLU A 206 2.60 -11.74 -4.94
C GLU A 206 2.78 -10.58 -5.93
N LEU A 207 3.96 -10.48 -6.55
CA LEU A 207 4.26 -9.48 -7.58
C LEU A 207 3.29 -9.56 -8.75
N ALA A 208 2.98 -10.76 -9.24
CA ALA A 208 2.05 -10.93 -10.35
C ALA A 208 0.64 -10.37 -10.07
N LYS A 209 0.22 -10.32 -8.79
CA LYS A 209 -1.06 -9.73 -8.41
C LYS A 209 -0.99 -8.21 -8.31
N GLN A 210 0.13 -7.66 -7.82
CA GLN A 210 0.26 -6.25 -7.47
C GLN A 210 0.76 -5.37 -8.61
N LEU A 211 1.60 -5.92 -9.51
CA LEU A 211 2.26 -5.15 -10.55
C LEU A 211 1.29 -4.39 -11.48
N PRO A 212 0.14 -4.97 -11.93
CA PRO A 212 -0.77 -4.28 -12.84
C PRO A 212 -1.28 -2.93 -12.30
N GLU A 213 -1.54 -2.84 -10.99
CA GLU A 213 -2.07 -1.61 -10.35
C GLU A 213 -1.08 -0.46 -10.42
N LEU A 214 0.22 -0.74 -10.31
CA LEU A 214 1.27 0.28 -10.45
C LEU A 214 1.61 0.56 -11.92
N TYR A 215 1.66 -0.50 -12.73
CA TYR A 215 2.16 -0.45 -14.10
C TYR A 215 1.42 0.55 -14.98
N ILE A 216 0.09 0.68 -14.81
CA ILE A 216 -0.74 1.63 -15.56
C ILE A 216 -0.31 3.10 -15.37
N HIS A 217 0.26 3.43 -14.20
CA HIS A 217 0.64 4.80 -13.85
C HIS A 217 2.05 5.19 -14.31
N LEU A 218 2.87 4.21 -14.70
CA LEU A 218 4.26 4.44 -15.09
C LEU A 218 4.37 5.15 -16.45
N ARG A 219 5.58 5.62 -16.79
CA ARG A 219 5.86 6.21 -18.11
C ARG A 219 5.93 5.13 -19.19
N SER A 220 5.68 5.52 -20.44
CA SER A 220 5.70 4.59 -21.59
C SER A 220 7.03 3.82 -21.70
N GLU A 221 8.14 4.53 -21.61
CA GLU A 221 9.50 3.96 -21.65
C GLU A 221 9.72 2.93 -20.53
N VAL A 222 9.32 3.27 -19.31
CA VAL A 222 9.43 2.39 -18.14
C VAL A 222 8.53 1.16 -18.30
N ARG A 223 7.30 1.34 -18.77
CA ARG A 223 6.38 0.23 -19.05
C ARG A 223 7.00 -0.77 -20.04
N ALA A 224 7.56 -0.27 -21.14
CA ALA A 224 8.22 -1.12 -22.13
C ALA A 224 9.42 -1.89 -21.54
N GLN A 225 10.26 -1.23 -20.74
CA GLN A 225 11.39 -1.87 -20.05
C GLN A 225 10.92 -2.96 -19.08
N LEU A 226 9.92 -2.68 -18.24
CA LEU A 226 9.37 -3.65 -17.29
C LEU A 226 8.71 -4.83 -18.01
N LEU A 227 8.00 -4.59 -19.12
CA LEU A 227 7.40 -5.66 -19.91
C LEU A 227 8.47 -6.60 -20.47
N ALA A 228 9.56 -6.05 -21.01
CA ALA A 228 10.70 -6.84 -21.47
C ALA A 228 11.34 -7.63 -20.32
N ARG A 229 11.48 -7.00 -19.14
CA ARG A 229 12.04 -7.65 -17.95
C ARG A 229 11.17 -8.81 -17.46
N VAL A 230 9.86 -8.65 -17.41
CA VAL A 230 8.91 -9.72 -17.06
C VAL A 230 8.97 -10.84 -18.09
N GLY A 231 9.11 -10.52 -19.39
CA GLY A 231 9.32 -11.52 -20.45
C GLY A 231 10.61 -12.32 -20.26
N GLU A 232 11.72 -11.66 -19.95
CA GLU A 232 12.98 -12.33 -19.66
C GLU A 232 12.87 -13.28 -18.46
N LEU A 233 12.23 -12.83 -17.37
CA LEU A 233 12.00 -13.67 -16.19
C LEU A 233 11.07 -14.84 -16.52
N ALA A 234 10.04 -14.64 -17.34
CA ALA A 234 9.13 -15.71 -17.77
C ALA A 234 9.85 -16.82 -18.55
N GLU A 235 10.86 -16.47 -19.35
CA GLU A 235 11.61 -17.44 -20.16
C GLU A 235 12.78 -18.07 -19.41
N LYS A 236 13.60 -17.24 -18.74
CA LYS A 236 14.95 -17.63 -18.31
C LYS A 236 15.09 -17.86 -16.82
N HIS A 237 14.11 -17.48 -16.00
CA HIS A 237 14.23 -17.66 -14.55
C HIS A 237 14.43 -19.15 -14.19
N PRO A 238 15.37 -19.48 -13.27
CA PRO A 238 15.73 -20.88 -12.99
C PRO A 238 14.59 -21.67 -12.35
N TYR A 239 13.68 -21.01 -11.64
CA TYR A 239 12.54 -21.67 -10.97
C TYR A 239 11.28 -21.65 -11.86
N PRO A 240 10.73 -22.83 -12.21
CA PRO A 240 9.55 -22.95 -13.07
C PRO A 240 8.32 -22.21 -12.55
N GLU A 241 8.12 -22.16 -11.23
CA GLU A 241 6.97 -21.52 -10.61
C GLU A 241 6.99 -20.00 -10.81
N VAL A 242 8.18 -19.39 -10.66
CA VAL A 242 8.37 -17.96 -10.95
C VAL A 242 8.16 -17.69 -12.43
N ARG A 243 8.67 -18.56 -13.33
CA ARG A 243 8.40 -18.46 -14.76
C ARG A 243 6.91 -18.49 -15.07
N ALA A 244 6.16 -19.38 -14.43
CA ALA A 244 4.72 -19.48 -14.59
C ALA A 244 4.00 -18.21 -14.12
N SER A 245 4.37 -17.66 -12.95
CA SER A 245 3.83 -16.39 -12.46
C SER A 245 4.09 -15.24 -13.44
N MET A 246 5.33 -15.10 -13.93
CA MET A 246 5.68 -14.05 -14.89
C MET A 246 5.03 -14.24 -16.27
N SER A 247 4.91 -15.49 -16.73
CA SER A 247 4.22 -15.82 -17.98
C SER A 247 2.74 -15.47 -17.91
N SER A 248 2.10 -15.67 -16.75
CA SER A 248 0.69 -15.30 -16.53
C SER A 248 0.49 -13.79 -16.45
N LEU A 249 1.49 -13.07 -15.93
CA LEU A 249 1.47 -11.61 -15.78
C LEU A 249 1.69 -10.89 -17.13
N LEU A 250 2.55 -11.43 -17.98
CA LEU A 250 2.94 -10.84 -19.26
C LEU A 250 1.76 -10.37 -20.14
N PRO A 251 0.72 -11.20 -20.43
CA PRO A 251 -0.39 -10.76 -21.27
C PRO A 251 -1.21 -9.63 -20.63
N VAL A 252 -1.30 -9.59 -19.29
CA VAL A 252 -2.00 -8.52 -18.57
C VAL A 252 -1.27 -7.20 -18.76
N LEU A 253 0.04 -7.17 -18.56
CA LEU A 253 0.85 -5.95 -18.74
C LEU A 253 0.90 -5.51 -20.20
N ALA A 254 0.95 -6.46 -21.15
CA ALA A 254 0.90 -6.16 -22.58
C ALA A 254 -0.43 -5.50 -22.97
N GLY A 255 -1.56 -6.02 -22.46
CA GLY A 255 -2.88 -5.42 -22.67
C GLY A 255 -2.95 -3.99 -22.12
N ILE A 256 -2.53 -3.79 -20.87
CA ILE A 256 -2.48 -2.45 -20.25
C ILE A 256 -1.59 -1.51 -21.06
N HIS A 257 -0.42 -1.97 -21.51
CA HIS A 257 0.49 -1.15 -22.31
C HIS A 257 -0.18 -0.69 -23.61
N GLN A 258 -0.76 -1.61 -24.37
CA GLN A 258 -1.43 -1.30 -25.63
C GLN A 258 -2.62 -0.35 -25.43
N ASP A 259 -3.43 -0.57 -24.40
CA ASP A 259 -4.59 0.28 -24.10
C ASP A 259 -4.17 1.70 -23.73
N VAL A 260 -3.13 1.86 -22.90
CA VAL A 260 -2.64 3.18 -22.52
C VAL A 260 -2.00 3.91 -23.71
N GLU A 261 -1.18 3.24 -24.52
CA GLU A 261 -0.60 3.87 -25.73
C GLU A 261 -1.70 4.31 -26.71
N LYS A 262 -2.73 3.49 -26.88
CA LYS A 262 -3.89 3.82 -27.73
C LYS A 262 -4.67 5.02 -27.18
N GLN A 263 -4.78 5.17 -25.86
CA GLN A 263 -5.42 6.34 -25.25
C GLN A 263 -4.56 7.60 -25.39
N LEU A 264 -3.24 7.49 -25.22
CA LEU A 264 -2.32 8.62 -25.38
C LEU A 264 -2.20 9.10 -26.83
N ALA A 265 -2.36 8.20 -27.80
CA ALA A 265 -2.36 8.54 -29.23
C ALA A 265 -3.67 9.18 -29.72
N GLN A 266 -4.76 9.14 -28.93
CA GLN A 266 -6.01 9.80 -29.30
C GLN A 266 -5.89 11.32 -29.16
N PRO A 267 -6.37 12.11 -30.14
CA PRO A 267 -6.41 13.56 -30.00
C PRO A 267 -7.27 13.95 -28.79
N PRO A 268 -6.91 15.02 -28.06
CA PRO A 268 -7.67 15.46 -26.90
C PRO A 268 -9.12 15.69 -27.31
N LYS A 269 -10.06 15.04 -26.62
CA LYS A 269 -11.49 15.24 -26.86
C LYS A 269 -11.80 16.72 -26.63
N ALA A 270 -12.23 17.42 -27.68
CA ALA A 270 -12.73 18.77 -27.56
C ALA A 270 -13.91 18.77 -26.56
N LYS A 271 -13.75 19.46 -25.43
CA LYS A 271 -14.88 19.70 -24.52
C LYS A 271 -15.93 20.50 -25.32
N PRO A 272 -17.21 20.08 -25.33
CA PRO A 272 -18.26 20.92 -25.86
C PRO A 272 -18.23 22.24 -25.10
N ALA A 273 -18.22 23.35 -25.85
CA ALA A 273 -18.28 24.69 -25.27
C ALA A 273 -19.47 24.73 -24.31
N ALA A 274 -19.23 25.18 -23.07
CA ALA A 274 -20.29 25.38 -22.11
C ALA A 274 -21.35 26.27 -22.77
N PRO A 275 -22.65 25.89 -22.76
CA PRO A 275 -23.68 26.76 -23.28
C PRO A 275 -23.57 28.11 -22.56
N ALA A 276 -23.52 29.19 -23.33
CA ALA A 276 -23.46 30.53 -22.78
C ALA A 276 -24.63 30.69 -21.81
N LEU A 277 -24.33 30.96 -20.53
CA LEU A 277 -25.36 31.30 -19.55
C LEU A 277 -26.05 32.57 -20.04
N ASP A 278 -27.27 32.43 -20.53
CA ASP A 278 -28.12 33.54 -20.91
C ASP A 278 -28.57 34.25 -19.62
N LEU A 279 -27.94 35.39 -19.34
CA LEU A 279 -28.26 36.28 -18.22
C LEU A 279 -29.30 37.35 -18.60
N SER A 280 -30.01 37.17 -19.71
CA SER A 280 -31.07 38.09 -20.12
C SER A 280 -32.16 38.14 -19.05
N ALA A 281 -32.42 39.34 -18.54
CA ALA A 281 -33.50 39.56 -17.59
C ALA A 281 -34.85 39.19 -18.23
N PRO A 282 -35.76 38.51 -17.51
CA PRO A 282 -37.09 38.20 -18.02
C PRO A 282 -37.82 39.50 -18.41
N PRO A 283 -38.57 39.51 -19.51
CA PRO A 283 -39.27 40.70 -19.97
C PRO A 283 -40.23 41.19 -18.89
N ALA A 284 -40.12 42.47 -18.56
CA ALA A 284 -40.98 43.12 -17.58
C ALA A 284 -42.44 42.96 -18.01
N THR A 285 -43.19 42.15 -17.28
CA THR A 285 -44.64 42.09 -17.39
C THR A 285 -45.19 43.42 -16.90
N SER A 286 -45.41 44.35 -17.83
CA SER A 286 -46.21 45.54 -17.58
C SER A 286 -47.64 45.10 -17.32
N ALA A 287 -48.01 45.06 -16.04
CA ALA A 287 -49.39 44.89 -15.61
C ALA A 287 -50.21 46.09 -16.08
N GLN A 288 -51.23 45.82 -16.89
CA GLN A 288 -52.36 46.72 -17.11
C GLN A 288 -53.45 46.42 -16.08
#